data_AF-A0A7R7GF73-F1
#
_entry.id   AF-A0A7R7GF73-F1
#
_cell.length_a   1.000
_cell.length_b   1.000
_cell.length_c   1.000
_cell.angle_alpha   90.00
_cell.angle_beta   90.00
_cell.angle_gamma   90.00
#
_symmetry.space_group_name_H-M   'P 1'
#
loop_
_entity.id
_entity.type
_entity.pdbx_description
1 polymer ?
#
loop_
_entity_poly.entity_id
_entity_poly.type
_entity_poly.pdbx_seq_one_letter_code
_entity_poly.pdbx_strand_id
1 'polypeptide(L)'
;MNIESIVNAIKHILINDIECQYMSVFSKDARLNEDLYIDSVILMQVLIHLELSHDIDVPESAISQEDVQTVGSLARFLINQQQVDNASAEDDVLETPFEDIKVHCFVSCLCECIKASSAVDHRPFYFGVWDADVAITSANALAYHDECISHDFFIKWYKALYGVQLTSWYDKAKSKADNVKTLEMQLDTASPTQNVMVMLDMYLLPERENKFNQNPFPHYVMLKKTQDASRWLMLDPDFRWEGEIAREDIINAISSKHVEGGYVFDSNDIKPSSLTQVAEYFNTAFYADRNVLTDAIRHIVLAHRDDAKSPPSLLGDALKQIPVLAIRKYAYEHGFAYFWRDIGFPEVTFEMWCDEIENLVSTYKTIQYRCLKLAELAKDNMDTSDLFTEVLALLDKQDMTEQKIKQKLHSVFLQWLAFHQLDNACTEKALLETAI
;
A
#
# COMPACT_ATOMS: atom_id res chain seq x y z
N MET A 1 33.61 13.86 -4.66
CA MET A 1 32.57 14.64 -3.95
C MET A 1 32.74 14.44 -2.44
N ASN A 2 32.33 15.38 -1.57
CA ASN A 2 32.40 15.17 -0.11
C ASN A 2 30.99 15.26 0.51
N ILE A 3 30.82 14.77 1.75
CA ILE A 3 29.49 14.70 2.41
C ILE A 3 28.83 16.09 2.45
N GLU A 4 29.62 17.14 2.69
CA GLU A 4 29.09 18.50 2.80
C GLU A 4 28.57 19.06 1.48
N SER A 5 29.19 18.71 0.35
CA SER A 5 28.68 19.13 -0.96
C SER A 5 27.34 18.48 -1.28
N ILE A 6 27.18 17.19 -0.95
CA ILE A 6 25.89 16.49 -1.16
C ILE A 6 24.82 17.03 -0.22
N VAL A 7 25.13 17.24 1.07
CA VAL A 7 24.19 17.84 2.02
C VAL A 7 23.75 19.23 1.56
N ASN A 8 24.67 20.04 1.01
CA ASN A 8 24.32 21.34 0.46
C ASN A 8 23.48 21.25 -0.83
N ALA A 9 23.72 20.26 -1.68
CA ALA A 9 22.89 19.99 -2.85
C ALA A 9 21.47 19.57 -2.43
N ILE A 10 21.34 18.62 -1.49
CA ILE A 10 20.05 18.23 -0.90
C ILE A 10 19.33 19.47 -0.33
N LYS A 11 20.05 20.31 0.43
CA LYS A 11 19.48 21.55 0.97
C LYS A 11 18.96 22.49 -0.13
N HIS A 12 19.71 22.65 -1.21
CA HIS A 12 19.32 23.48 -2.34
C HIS A 12 18.03 22.96 -2.99
N ILE A 13 17.99 21.66 -3.27
CA ILE A 13 16.82 20.99 -3.86
C ILE A 13 15.58 21.13 -2.99
N LEU A 14 15.73 20.87 -1.68
CA LEU A 14 14.62 21.00 -0.75
C LEU A 14 14.06 22.43 -0.66
N ILE A 15 14.88 23.46 -0.88
CA ILE A 15 14.42 24.86 -0.84
C ILE A 15 13.80 25.28 -2.17
N ASN A 16 14.46 24.99 -3.28
CA ASN A 16 14.16 25.62 -4.56
C ASN A 16 13.30 24.77 -5.49
N ASP A 17 13.39 23.45 -5.39
CA ASP A 17 12.76 22.52 -6.32
C ASP A 17 11.56 21.80 -5.66
N ILE A 18 11.70 21.40 -4.39
CA ILE A 18 10.65 20.70 -3.61
C ILE A 18 9.80 21.67 -2.77
N GLU A 19 10.32 22.86 -2.45
CA GLU A 19 9.68 23.84 -1.56
C GLU A 19 9.29 23.26 -0.17
N CYS A 20 10.19 22.49 0.43
CA CYS A 20 10.01 21.87 1.74
C CYS A 20 9.69 22.91 2.83
N GLN A 21 8.60 22.71 3.57
CA GLN A 21 8.13 23.66 4.59
C GLN A 21 8.90 23.56 5.92
N TYR A 22 9.62 22.45 6.15
CA TYR A 22 10.26 22.12 7.43
C TYR A 22 11.77 22.43 7.46
N MET A 23 12.23 23.36 6.61
CA MET A 23 13.64 23.72 6.51
C MET A 23 14.25 24.32 7.79
N SER A 24 13.43 24.73 8.75
CA SER A 24 13.91 25.25 10.05
C SER A 24 14.66 24.21 10.89
N VAL A 25 14.36 22.91 10.71
CA VAL A 25 15.00 21.79 11.42
C VAL A 25 16.05 21.06 10.56
N PHE A 26 16.32 21.54 9.35
CA PHE A 26 17.27 20.91 8.44
C PHE A 26 18.68 20.85 9.03
N SER A 27 19.22 19.64 9.15
CA SER A 27 20.59 19.38 9.57
C SER A 27 21.06 18.03 9.01
N LYS A 28 22.34 17.69 9.19
CA LYS A 28 22.86 16.36 8.81
C LYS A 28 22.17 15.23 9.57
N ASP A 29 21.73 15.50 10.79
CA ASP A 29 21.10 14.52 11.68
C ASP A 29 19.57 14.54 11.57
N ALA A 30 19.01 15.48 10.78
CA ALA A 30 17.57 15.54 10.56
C ALA A 30 17.11 14.26 9.85
N ARG A 31 16.10 13.62 10.43
CA ARG A 31 15.45 12.45 9.86
C ARG A 31 14.59 12.87 8.69
N LEU A 32 14.74 12.17 7.57
CA LEU A 32 14.11 12.55 6.31
C LEU A 32 12.58 12.52 6.43
N ASN A 33 12.02 11.43 6.96
CA ASN A 33 10.58 11.32 7.12
C ASN A 33 10.08 12.15 8.32
N GLU A 34 10.62 11.95 9.51
CA GLU A 34 9.98 12.46 10.72
C GLU A 34 10.22 13.95 10.99
N ASP A 35 11.41 14.46 10.62
CA ASP A 35 11.75 15.87 10.88
C ASP A 35 11.47 16.73 9.64
N LEU A 36 11.69 16.19 8.44
CA LEU A 36 11.56 16.93 7.18
C LEU A 36 10.33 16.55 6.34
N TYR A 37 9.57 15.53 6.76
CA TYR A 37 8.36 15.08 6.08
C TYR A 37 8.59 14.64 4.63
N ILE A 38 9.80 14.12 4.37
CA ILE A 38 10.23 13.55 3.09
C ILE A 38 9.86 12.06 3.09
N ASP A 39 8.74 11.72 2.47
CA ASP A 39 8.37 10.33 2.22
C ASP A 39 9.13 9.74 1.02
N SER A 40 8.86 8.49 0.66
CA SER A 40 9.56 7.81 -0.44
C SER A 40 9.36 8.50 -1.79
N VAL A 41 8.22 9.16 -2.02
CA VAL A 41 7.95 9.86 -3.29
C VAL A 41 8.78 11.14 -3.37
N ILE A 42 8.79 11.93 -2.30
CA ILE A 42 9.61 13.15 -2.22
C ILE A 42 11.10 12.78 -2.26
N LEU A 43 11.50 11.69 -1.61
CA LEU A 43 12.87 11.18 -1.69
C LEU A 43 13.26 10.84 -3.13
N MET A 44 12.40 10.15 -3.89
CA MET A 44 12.65 9.89 -5.31
C MET A 44 12.81 11.18 -6.13
N GLN A 45 11.99 12.21 -5.86
CA GLN A 45 12.15 13.52 -6.50
C GLN A 45 13.49 14.16 -6.16
N VAL A 46 13.89 14.13 -4.88
CA VAL A 46 15.21 14.63 -4.45
C VAL A 46 16.34 13.91 -5.18
N LEU A 47 16.27 12.58 -5.28
CA LEU A 47 17.24 11.77 -6.00
C LEU A 47 17.33 12.15 -7.49
N ILE A 48 16.18 12.35 -8.16
CA ILE A 48 16.14 12.78 -9.56
C ILE A 48 16.77 14.17 -9.73
N HIS A 49 16.48 15.13 -8.85
CA HIS A 49 17.10 16.46 -8.93
C HIS A 49 18.61 16.42 -8.65
N LEU A 50 19.09 15.52 -7.77
CA LEU A 50 20.52 15.29 -7.60
C LEU A 50 21.15 14.75 -8.89
N GLU A 51 20.50 13.81 -9.56
CA GLU A 51 20.95 13.24 -10.83
C GLU A 51 20.97 14.31 -11.95
N LEU A 52 19.84 14.98 -12.18
CA LEU A 52 19.66 15.88 -13.33
C LEU A 52 20.32 17.26 -13.15
N SER A 53 20.28 17.82 -11.94
CA SER A 53 20.73 19.20 -11.69
C SER A 53 22.13 19.28 -11.08
N HIS A 54 22.62 18.20 -10.48
CA HIS A 54 23.91 18.17 -9.77
C HIS A 54 24.90 17.12 -10.30
N ASP A 55 24.56 16.38 -11.36
CA ASP A 55 25.42 15.36 -12.00
C ASP A 55 25.91 14.30 -10.98
N ILE A 56 25.03 13.96 -10.03
CA ILE A 56 25.28 12.94 -9.01
C ILE A 56 24.66 11.64 -9.51
N ASP A 57 25.49 10.65 -9.79
CA ASP A 57 24.97 9.33 -10.12
C ASP A 57 24.22 8.74 -8.92
N VAL A 58 22.97 8.32 -9.16
CA VAL A 58 22.09 7.75 -8.15
C VAL A 58 21.78 6.31 -8.54
N PRO A 59 22.21 5.32 -7.73
CA PRO A 59 21.91 3.93 -8.03
C PRO A 59 20.43 3.65 -7.83
N GLU A 60 19.84 2.84 -8.70
CA GLU A 60 18.43 2.44 -8.58
C GLU A 60 18.13 1.66 -7.29
N SER A 61 19.14 1.01 -6.71
CA SER A 61 19.06 0.33 -5.41
C SER A 61 18.98 1.28 -4.20
N ALA A 62 19.22 2.59 -4.39
CA ALA A 62 19.07 3.61 -3.33
C ALA A 62 17.65 3.68 -2.75
N ILE A 63 16.67 3.15 -3.49
CA ILE A 63 15.24 3.31 -3.25
C ILE A 63 14.73 2.30 -2.20
N SER A 64 15.53 1.30 -1.80
CA SER A 64 15.07 0.16 -0.98
C SER A 64 15.69 0.01 0.42
N GLN A 65 16.53 0.91 0.91
CA GLN A 65 17.34 0.63 2.12
C GLN A 65 16.99 1.45 3.37
N GLU A 66 17.10 0.78 4.53
CA GLU A 66 17.16 1.37 5.88
C GLU A 66 18.34 2.34 6.06
N ASP A 67 19.30 2.36 5.11
CA ASP A 67 20.47 3.25 5.10
C ASP A 67 20.13 4.74 4.85
N VAL A 68 18.87 5.06 4.55
CA VAL A 68 18.42 6.40 4.15
C VAL A 68 17.49 7.03 5.21
N GLN A 69 17.86 6.97 6.49
CA GLN A 69 17.07 7.56 7.58
C GLN A 69 17.26 9.08 7.75
N THR A 70 18.47 9.60 7.52
CA THR A 70 18.82 11.01 7.76
C THR A 70 19.45 11.65 6.53
N VAL A 71 19.45 12.99 6.47
CA VAL A 71 20.16 13.73 5.42
C VAL A 71 21.63 13.30 5.31
N GLY A 72 22.29 13.08 6.45
CA GLY A 72 23.69 12.66 6.52
C GLY A 72 23.92 11.19 6.16
N SER A 73 22.96 10.29 6.41
CA SER A 73 23.07 8.89 5.95
C SER A 73 22.84 8.79 4.44
N LEU A 74 21.87 9.51 3.89
CA LEU A 74 21.67 9.63 2.43
C LEU A 74 22.94 10.14 1.73
N ALA A 75 23.54 11.23 2.22
CA ALA A 75 24.76 11.78 1.63
C ALA A 75 25.95 10.81 1.68
N ARG A 76 26.07 10.01 2.76
CA ARG A 76 27.11 8.97 2.87
C ARG A 76 26.85 7.83 1.90
N PHE A 77 25.62 7.37 1.80
CA PHE A 77 25.20 6.33 0.88
C PHE A 77 25.58 6.69 -0.57
N LEU A 78 25.21 7.90 -1.03
CA LEU A 78 25.52 8.38 -2.39
C LEU A 78 27.03 8.44 -2.66
N ILE A 79 27.85 8.85 -1.68
CA ILE A 79 29.32 8.88 -1.83
C ILE A 79 29.90 7.48 -1.90
N ASN A 80 29.43 6.57 -1.05
CA ASN A 80 29.94 5.21 -1.01
C ASN A 80 29.66 4.51 -2.34
N GLN A 81 28.47 4.70 -2.90
CA GLN A 81 28.10 4.11 -4.19
C GLN A 81 28.95 4.66 -5.34
N GLN A 82 29.23 5.96 -5.35
CA GLN A 82 30.18 6.58 -6.30
C GLN A 82 31.63 6.08 -6.17
N GLN A 83 31.98 5.44 -5.06
CA GLN A 83 33.32 4.87 -4.83
C GLN A 83 33.38 3.37 -5.09
N VAL A 84 32.25 2.67 -5.17
CA VAL A 84 32.13 1.21 -5.23
C VAL A 84 32.01 0.67 -6.68
N ASP A 85 32.24 1.49 -7.69
CA ASP A 85 32.38 1.09 -9.11
C ASP A 85 33.52 0.06 -9.41
N ASN A 86 34.09 -0.62 -8.40
CA ASN A 86 34.98 -1.77 -8.53
C ASN A 86 34.91 -2.79 -7.36
N ALA A 87 33.72 -3.19 -6.89
CA ALA A 87 33.58 -4.50 -6.21
C ALA A 87 32.12 -4.97 -6.18
N SER A 88 31.90 -6.21 -6.61
CA SER A 88 30.65 -6.95 -6.47
C SER A 88 30.19 -6.99 -5.00
N ALA A 89 28.99 -6.46 -4.74
CA ALA A 89 28.32 -6.59 -3.45
C ALA A 89 27.72 -8.00 -3.31
N GLU A 90 28.12 -8.70 -2.27
CA GLU A 90 27.41 -9.85 -1.72
C GLU A 90 26.30 -9.29 -0.81
N ASP A 91 25.04 -9.61 -1.11
CA ASP A 91 23.91 -9.33 -0.22
C ASP A 91 23.94 -10.31 0.96
N ASP A 92 24.13 -9.77 2.16
CA ASP A 92 23.96 -10.50 3.40
C ASP A 92 22.46 -10.52 3.71
N VAL A 93 21.79 -11.62 3.31
CA VAL A 93 20.38 -11.86 3.62
C VAL A 93 20.28 -12.26 5.08
N LEU A 94 19.97 -11.28 5.93
CA LEU A 94 19.44 -11.56 7.26
C LEU A 94 18.05 -12.17 7.09
N GLU A 95 17.89 -13.44 7.49
CA GLU A 95 16.58 -14.09 7.67
C GLU A 95 15.72 -13.23 8.60
N THR A 96 14.84 -12.42 8.01
CA THR A 96 13.76 -11.77 8.73
C THR A 96 12.64 -12.79 8.89
N PRO A 97 12.20 -13.08 10.13
CA PRO A 97 11.04 -13.95 10.34
C PRO A 97 9.83 -13.36 9.62
N PHE A 98 8.97 -14.22 9.05
CA PHE A 98 7.71 -13.82 8.38
C PHE A 98 6.96 -12.76 9.19
N GLU A 99 7.09 -11.50 8.78
CA GLU A 99 6.39 -10.38 9.37
C GLU A 99 5.12 -10.14 8.54
N ASP A 100 3.96 -10.39 9.14
CA ASP A 100 2.64 -10.21 8.54
C ASP A 100 2.49 -8.82 7.88
N ILE A 101 2.68 -8.76 6.55
CA ILE A 101 2.65 -7.51 5.78
C ILE A 101 1.20 -7.07 5.66
N LYS A 102 0.94 -5.84 6.10
CA LYS A 102 -0.38 -5.20 6.10
C LYS A 102 -0.47 -4.26 4.93
N VAL A 103 -1.55 -4.41 4.17
CA VAL A 103 -1.55 -4.03 2.75
C VAL A 103 -2.80 -3.24 2.33
N HIS A 104 -3.77 -3.09 3.24
CA HIS A 104 -5.03 -2.41 2.98
C HIS A 104 -5.73 -2.06 4.31
N CYS A 105 -5.73 -0.78 4.70
CA CYS A 105 -6.21 -0.29 5.99
C CYS A 105 -7.56 -0.85 6.47
N PHE A 106 -8.57 -0.89 5.60
CA PHE A 106 -9.87 -1.51 5.89
C PHE A 106 -9.77 -2.99 6.25
N VAL A 107 -9.10 -3.79 5.41
CA VAL A 107 -8.89 -5.23 5.63
C VAL A 107 -8.01 -5.47 6.87
N SER A 108 -6.97 -4.66 7.06
CA SER A 108 -6.09 -4.72 8.22
C SER A 108 -6.84 -4.47 9.53
N CYS A 109 -7.75 -3.48 9.58
CA CYS A 109 -8.62 -3.25 10.73
C CYS A 109 -9.53 -4.45 11.04
N LEU A 110 -10.11 -5.06 10.02
CA LEU A 110 -10.99 -6.23 10.19
C LEU A 110 -10.21 -7.47 10.64
N CYS A 111 -9.06 -7.73 10.03
CA CYS A 111 -8.21 -8.86 10.37
C CYS A 111 -7.67 -8.80 11.80
N GLU A 112 -7.56 -7.60 12.41
CA GLU A 112 -7.02 -7.45 13.75
C GLU A 112 -7.81 -8.25 14.80
N CYS A 113 -9.14 -8.21 14.76
CA CYS A 113 -9.94 -9.01 15.69
C CYS A 113 -9.97 -10.51 15.33
N ILE A 114 -9.80 -10.86 14.05
CA ILE A 114 -9.68 -12.25 13.59
C ILE A 114 -8.40 -12.88 14.13
N LYS A 115 -7.27 -12.18 14.07
CA LYS A 115 -5.98 -12.64 14.62
C LYS A 115 -6.02 -12.94 16.12
N ALA A 116 -6.78 -12.13 16.86
CA ALA A 116 -6.94 -12.32 18.30
C ALA A 116 -7.72 -13.61 18.64
N SER A 117 -8.42 -14.21 17.66
CA SER A 117 -9.14 -15.45 17.82
C SER A 117 -8.31 -16.65 17.37
N SER A 118 -8.09 -17.62 18.26
CA SER A 118 -7.40 -18.87 17.93
C SER A 118 -8.26 -19.84 17.09
N ALA A 119 -9.53 -19.49 16.82
CA ALA A 119 -10.48 -20.38 16.14
C ALA A 119 -10.50 -20.23 14.62
N VAL A 120 -9.88 -19.17 14.09
CA VAL A 120 -9.96 -18.77 12.69
C VAL A 120 -8.62 -18.28 12.18
N ASP A 121 -8.44 -18.36 10.87
CA ASP A 121 -7.28 -17.79 10.18
C ASP A 121 -7.68 -16.52 9.45
N HIS A 122 -6.88 -15.45 9.62
CA HIS A 122 -7.11 -14.16 8.98
C HIS A 122 -6.58 -14.09 7.54
N ARG A 123 -5.59 -14.94 7.19
CA ARG A 123 -4.89 -14.91 5.91
C ARG A 123 -5.82 -15.06 4.70
N PRO A 124 -6.87 -15.92 4.73
CA PRO A 124 -7.85 -15.98 3.66
C PRO A 124 -8.46 -14.64 3.28
N PHE A 125 -8.67 -13.73 4.23
CA PHE A 125 -9.31 -12.45 3.94
C PHE A 125 -8.44 -11.52 3.07
N TYR A 126 -7.12 -11.75 3.04
CA TYR A 126 -6.22 -10.99 2.17
C TYR A 126 -6.31 -11.40 0.69
N PHE A 127 -6.99 -12.50 0.34
CA PHE A 127 -7.14 -12.90 -1.07
C PHE A 127 -7.84 -11.82 -1.90
N GLY A 128 -8.75 -11.07 -1.30
CA GLY A 128 -9.43 -9.96 -1.98
C GLY A 128 -8.57 -8.72 -2.23
N VAL A 129 -7.31 -8.67 -1.77
CA VAL A 129 -6.52 -7.44 -1.76
C VAL A 129 -5.60 -7.28 -2.96
N TRP A 130 -4.95 -8.35 -3.43
CA TRP A 130 -3.91 -8.26 -4.48
C TRP A 130 -4.39 -7.67 -5.80
N ASP A 131 -5.67 -7.85 -6.13
CA ASP A 131 -6.32 -7.32 -7.33
C ASP A 131 -7.56 -6.49 -6.96
N ALA A 132 -7.60 -5.96 -5.73
CA ALA A 132 -8.63 -5.00 -5.34
C ALA A 132 -8.67 -3.83 -6.31
N ASP A 133 -9.88 -3.34 -6.60
CA ASP A 133 -10.11 -2.31 -7.60
C ASP A 133 -9.19 -1.09 -7.44
N VAL A 134 -8.83 -0.53 -8.59
CA VAL A 134 -8.02 0.68 -8.73
C VAL A 134 -8.83 1.66 -9.59
N ALA A 135 -8.94 2.91 -9.14
CA ALA A 135 -9.60 3.94 -9.90
C ALA A 135 -8.60 4.75 -10.74
N ILE A 136 -9.03 5.13 -11.94
CA ILE A 136 -8.33 6.10 -12.80
C ILE A 136 -9.23 7.31 -12.90
N THR A 137 -8.72 8.46 -12.47
CA THR A 137 -9.46 9.72 -12.51
C THR A 137 -9.61 10.26 -13.94
N SER A 138 -10.47 11.25 -14.13
CA SER A 138 -10.61 11.94 -15.43
C SER A 138 -9.34 12.66 -15.91
N ALA A 139 -8.37 12.86 -15.02
CA ALA A 139 -7.05 13.40 -15.34
C ALA A 139 -6.01 12.31 -15.68
N ASN A 140 -6.44 11.06 -15.90
CA ASN A 140 -5.58 9.90 -16.09
C ASN A 140 -4.60 9.68 -14.94
N ALA A 141 -5.01 9.98 -13.71
CA ALA A 141 -4.20 9.71 -12.51
C ALA A 141 -4.77 8.53 -11.72
N LEU A 142 -3.88 7.76 -11.09
CA LEU A 142 -4.25 6.71 -10.13
C LEU A 142 -4.93 7.34 -8.91
N ALA A 143 -6.02 6.70 -8.49
CA ALA A 143 -6.71 6.99 -7.25
C ALA A 143 -6.88 5.70 -6.42
N TYR A 144 -6.26 5.69 -5.24
CA TYR A 144 -6.38 4.70 -4.19
C TYR A 144 -7.74 4.77 -3.49
N HIS A 145 -8.30 5.97 -3.41
CA HIS A 145 -9.62 6.24 -2.87
C HIS A 145 -10.41 7.08 -3.87
N ASP A 146 -11.57 6.58 -4.28
CA ASP A 146 -12.51 7.25 -5.18
C ASP A 146 -13.93 6.88 -4.75
N GLU A 147 -14.92 7.74 -5.02
CA GLU A 147 -16.34 7.47 -4.71
C GLU A 147 -16.84 6.17 -5.35
N CYS A 148 -16.20 5.72 -6.43
CA CYS A 148 -16.54 4.49 -7.13
C CYS A 148 -16.01 3.22 -6.46
N ILE A 149 -15.07 3.32 -5.50
CA ILE A 149 -14.50 2.16 -4.80
C ILE A 149 -15.43 1.78 -3.64
N SER A 150 -16.07 0.60 -3.74
CA SER A 150 -16.98 0.08 -2.71
C SER A 150 -16.31 -0.97 -1.82
N HIS A 151 -16.56 -0.88 -0.50
CA HIS A 151 -16.17 -1.91 0.46
C HIS A 151 -17.18 -3.06 0.57
N ASP A 152 -18.27 -3.05 -0.20
CA ASP A 152 -19.35 -4.05 -0.11
C ASP A 152 -18.85 -5.48 -0.37
N PHE A 153 -17.87 -5.63 -1.27
CA PHE A 153 -17.22 -6.91 -1.52
C PHE A 153 -16.60 -7.49 -0.25
N PHE A 154 -15.78 -6.70 0.44
CA PHE A 154 -15.13 -7.09 1.68
C PHE A 154 -16.15 -7.30 2.81
N ILE A 155 -17.14 -6.43 2.95
CA ILE A 155 -18.20 -6.55 3.97
C ILE A 155 -18.96 -7.88 3.80
N LYS A 156 -19.36 -8.21 2.57
CA LYS A 156 -20.09 -9.45 2.26
C LYS A 156 -19.24 -10.68 2.59
N TRP A 157 -17.99 -10.69 2.16
CA TRP A 157 -17.10 -11.84 2.36
C TRP A 157 -16.62 -11.98 3.79
N TYR A 158 -16.45 -10.88 4.53
CA TYR A 158 -16.13 -10.94 5.95
C TYR A 158 -17.22 -11.66 6.74
N LYS A 159 -18.49 -11.36 6.45
CA LYS A 159 -19.63 -12.08 7.01
C LYS A 159 -19.66 -13.55 6.56
N ALA A 160 -19.39 -13.82 5.28
CA ALA A 160 -19.43 -15.18 4.76
C ALA A 160 -18.33 -16.08 5.37
N LEU A 161 -17.11 -15.55 5.50
CA LEU A 161 -15.97 -16.28 6.05
C LEU A 161 -16.04 -16.38 7.57
N TYR A 162 -16.28 -15.27 8.27
CA TYR A 162 -16.10 -15.21 9.72
C TYR A 162 -17.42 -15.08 10.49
N GLY A 163 -18.57 -14.98 9.82
CA GLY A 163 -19.87 -14.84 10.48
C GLY A 163 -20.15 -13.45 11.07
N VAL A 164 -19.18 -12.53 11.02
CA VAL A 164 -19.27 -11.21 11.65
C VAL A 164 -19.97 -10.22 10.73
N GLN A 165 -21.01 -9.57 11.24
CA GLN A 165 -21.73 -8.52 10.52
C GLN A 165 -21.05 -7.16 10.76
N LEU A 166 -20.71 -6.47 9.67
CA LEU A 166 -20.34 -5.05 9.73
C LEU A 166 -21.58 -4.19 9.60
N THR A 167 -21.73 -3.21 10.48
CA THR A 167 -22.80 -2.22 10.43
C THR A 167 -22.19 -0.84 10.27
N SER A 168 -22.51 -0.13 9.19
CA SER A 168 -22.10 1.28 9.04
C SER A 168 -22.81 2.12 10.10
N TRP A 169 -22.05 2.88 10.88
CA TRP A 169 -22.62 3.91 11.76
C TRP A 169 -22.65 5.28 11.07
N TYR A 170 -21.85 5.46 10.01
CA TYR A 170 -21.79 6.69 9.24
C TYR A 170 -22.96 6.77 8.26
N ASP A 171 -23.63 7.93 8.24
CA ASP A 171 -24.77 8.22 7.38
C ASP A 171 -24.45 9.45 6.50
N LYS A 172 -24.34 9.24 5.18
CA LYS A 172 -24.01 10.29 4.21
C LYS A 172 -25.07 11.40 4.14
N ALA A 173 -26.30 11.14 4.61
CA ALA A 173 -27.36 12.16 4.65
C ALA A 173 -27.26 13.09 5.87
N LYS A 174 -26.44 12.74 6.87
CA LYS A 174 -26.23 13.55 8.08
C LYS A 174 -25.03 14.49 7.93
N SER A 175 -25.04 15.56 8.73
CA SER A 175 -23.88 16.44 8.84
C SER A 175 -22.69 15.69 9.45
N LYS A 176 -21.46 16.15 9.16
CA LYS A 176 -20.24 15.64 9.80
C LYS A 176 -20.33 15.69 11.33
N ALA A 177 -20.84 16.79 11.88
CA ALA A 177 -21.02 16.94 13.32
C ALA A 177 -21.98 15.91 13.91
N ASP A 178 -23.06 15.54 13.21
CA ASP A 178 -24.01 14.53 13.68
C ASP A 178 -23.48 13.10 13.55
N ASN A 179 -22.66 12.84 12.51
CA ASN A 179 -21.91 11.59 12.41
C ASN A 179 -20.87 11.47 13.53
N VAL A 180 -20.17 12.55 13.89
CA VAL A 180 -19.24 12.56 15.05
C VAL A 180 -19.99 12.23 16.34
N LYS A 181 -21.15 12.83 16.61
CA LYS A 181 -21.97 12.47 17.79
C LYS A 181 -22.37 10.99 17.78
N THR A 182 -22.64 10.43 16.60
CA THR A 182 -22.97 9.01 16.45
C THR A 182 -21.76 8.14 16.79
N LEU A 183 -20.56 8.47 16.28
CA LEU A 183 -19.31 7.80 16.63
C LEU A 183 -19.05 7.83 18.14
N GLU A 184 -19.22 8.99 18.78
CA GLU A 184 -19.03 9.11 20.22
C GLU A 184 -19.97 8.21 21.01
N MET A 185 -21.24 8.14 20.59
CA MET A 185 -22.21 7.22 21.17
C MET A 185 -21.79 5.75 20.98
N GLN A 186 -21.25 5.38 19.80
CA GLN A 186 -20.73 4.02 19.59
C GLN A 186 -19.56 3.73 20.54
N LEU A 187 -18.63 4.67 20.70
CA LEU A 187 -17.49 4.52 21.61
C LEU A 187 -17.91 4.42 23.08
N ASP A 188 -18.93 5.17 23.50
CA ASP A 188 -19.42 5.14 24.89
C ASP A 188 -20.23 3.88 25.21
N THR A 189 -20.82 3.24 24.20
CA THR A 189 -21.71 2.07 24.39
C THR A 189 -21.08 0.75 23.94
N ALA A 190 -19.90 0.79 23.33
CA ALA A 190 -19.18 -0.38 22.86
C ALA A 190 -18.87 -1.36 24.00
N SER A 191 -19.25 -2.61 23.82
CA SER A 191 -18.80 -3.71 24.66
C SER A 191 -17.29 -3.95 24.46
N PRO A 192 -16.61 -4.69 25.37
CA PRO A 192 -15.19 -5.05 25.20
C PRO A 192 -14.86 -5.81 23.91
N THR A 193 -15.85 -6.42 23.26
CA THR A 193 -15.70 -7.22 22.04
C THR A 193 -16.15 -6.49 20.78
N GLN A 194 -16.82 -5.34 20.94
CA GLN A 194 -17.18 -4.46 19.84
C GLN A 194 -15.98 -3.61 19.43
N ASN A 195 -15.77 -3.55 18.12
CA ASN A 195 -14.72 -2.78 17.49
C ASN A 195 -15.36 -1.65 16.71
N VAL A 196 -14.90 -0.42 16.95
CA VAL A 196 -15.38 0.79 16.29
C VAL A 196 -14.31 1.26 15.33
N MET A 197 -14.59 1.13 14.04
CA MET A 197 -13.71 1.54 12.96
C MET A 197 -14.21 2.85 12.33
N VAL A 198 -13.29 3.74 11.99
CA VAL A 198 -13.58 5.06 11.40
C VAL A 198 -12.59 5.37 10.29
N MET A 199 -13.07 6.05 9.24
CA MET A 199 -12.17 6.70 8.30
C MET A 199 -11.83 8.11 8.78
N LEU A 200 -10.54 8.43 8.83
CA LEU A 200 -10.04 9.77 9.15
C LEU A 200 -8.94 10.19 8.18
N ASP A 201 -8.65 11.48 8.14
CA ASP A 201 -7.57 12.04 7.33
C ASP A 201 -6.26 12.00 8.12
N MET A 202 -5.42 11.00 7.84
CA MET A 202 -4.24 10.71 8.64
C MET A 202 -3.16 11.80 8.52
N TYR A 203 -3.21 12.60 7.46
CA TYR A 203 -2.36 13.79 7.30
C TYR A 203 -2.55 14.81 8.43
N LEU A 204 -3.75 14.87 9.02
CA LEU A 204 -4.08 15.82 10.08
C LEU A 204 -3.69 15.33 11.49
N LEU A 205 -2.98 14.21 11.60
CA LEU A 205 -2.53 13.63 12.88
C LEU A 205 -0.99 13.68 13.00
N PRO A 206 -0.42 14.81 13.47
CA PRO A 206 1.03 15.03 13.47
C PRO A 206 1.78 14.23 14.55
N GLU A 207 1.09 13.66 15.55
CA GLU A 207 1.70 12.84 16.61
C GLU A 207 2.20 11.46 16.12
N ARG A 208 2.06 11.17 14.81
CA ARG A 208 2.39 9.87 14.20
C ARG A 208 3.55 9.96 13.22
N GLU A 209 4.34 8.91 13.20
CA GLU A 209 5.22 8.62 12.07
C GLU A 209 4.35 8.21 10.87
N ASN A 210 4.30 9.07 9.85
CA ASN A 210 3.52 8.84 8.65
C ASN A 210 4.45 8.32 7.54
N LYS A 211 4.37 7.01 7.24
CA LYS A 211 5.14 6.41 6.12
C LYS A 211 4.85 7.08 4.77
N PHE A 212 3.66 7.66 4.62
CA PHE A 212 3.26 8.46 3.46
C PHE A 212 2.76 9.81 3.94
N ASN A 213 3.33 10.89 3.42
CA ASN A 213 2.93 12.24 3.79
C ASN A 213 2.02 12.87 2.73
N GLN A 214 1.00 12.12 2.30
CA GLN A 214 0.04 12.56 1.28
C GLN A 214 -1.03 13.46 1.91
N ASN A 215 -1.44 14.51 1.20
CA ASN A 215 -2.55 15.38 1.61
C ASN A 215 -3.62 15.42 0.50
N PRO A 216 -4.86 14.98 0.75
CA PRO A 216 -5.33 14.29 1.97
C PRO A 216 -4.79 12.85 2.04
N PHE A 217 -4.89 12.20 3.21
CA PHE A 217 -4.62 10.77 3.36
C PHE A 217 -5.78 10.04 4.07
N PRO A 218 -6.85 9.69 3.34
CA PRO A 218 -7.95 8.89 3.87
C PRO A 218 -7.48 7.51 4.33
N HIS A 219 -7.70 7.20 5.61
CA HIS A 219 -7.25 5.94 6.21
C HIS A 219 -8.25 5.41 7.25
N TYR A 220 -8.44 4.10 7.28
CA TYR A 220 -9.24 3.44 8.31
C TYR A 220 -8.40 3.08 9.53
N VAL A 221 -8.91 3.42 10.70
CA VAL A 221 -8.34 3.06 12.00
C VAL A 221 -9.43 2.53 12.93
N MET A 222 -9.02 1.88 14.02
CA MET A 222 -9.90 1.52 15.12
C MET A 222 -9.75 2.48 16.30
N LEU A 223 -10.86 2.78 16.98
CA LEU A 223 -10.89 3.68 18.14
C LEU A 223 -11.46 2.97 19.35
N LYS A 224 -10.93 3.32 20.53
CA LYS A 224 -11.45 2.93 21.85
C LYS A 224 -11.39 4.10 22.82
N LYS A 225 -12.31 4.11 23.79
CA LYS A 225 -12.25 5.05 24.92
C LYS A 225 -11.10 4.67 25.86
N THR A 226 -10.47 5.69 26.42
CA THR A 226 -9.50 5.54 27.51
C THR A 226 -10.14 5.96 28.84
N GLN A 227 -9.39 5.88 29.94
CA GLN A 227 -9.82 6.45 31.22
C GLN A 227 -9.86 7.98 31.20
N ASP A 228 -9.06 8.61 30.33
CA ASP A 228 -9.07 10.06 30.12
C ASP A 228 -10.08 10.42 29.04
N ALA A 229 -11.17 11.09 29.42
CA ALA A 229 -12.21 11.51 28.47
C ALA A 229 -11.71 12.47 27.37
N SER A 230 -10.55 13.11 27.55
CA SER A 230 -9.92 13.98 26.57
C SER A 230 -9.05 13.25 25.54
N ARG A 231 -8.79 11.95 25.73
CA ARG A 231 -7.95 11.12 24.84
C ARG A 231 -8.66 9.85 24.41
N TRP A 232 -8.49 9.46 23.16
CA TRP A 232 -8.93 8.16 22.67
C TRP A 232 -7.72 7.31 22.31
N LEU A 233 -7.83 6.01 22.55
CA LEU A 233 -6.88 5.04 22.04
C LEU A 233 -7.21 4.83 20.58
N MET A 234 -6.21 5.04 19.73
CA MET A 234 -6.29 4.74 18.31
C MET A 234 -5.36 3.58 18.00
N LEU A 235 -5.88 2.61 17.27
CA LEU A 235 -5.16 1.46 16.78
C LEU A 235 -5.20 1.49 15.26
N ASP A 236 -4.02 1.48 14.64
CA ASP A 236 -3.81 1.40 13.21
C ASP A 236 -3.06 0.10 12.90
N PRO A 237 -3.79 -0.99 12.64
CA PRO A 237 -3.16 -2.27 12.35
C PRO A 237 -2.36 -2.26 11.04
N ASP A 238 -2.66 -1.35 10.11
CA ASP A 238 -1.99 -1.29 8.82
C ASP A 238 -0.55 -0.79 8.97
N PHE A 239 -0.36 0.25 9.80
CA PHE A 239 0.96 0.78 10.15
C PHE A 239 1.53 0.21 11.46
N ARG A 240 0.87 -0.79 12.07
CA ARG A 240 1.26 -1.41 13.34
C ARG A 240 1.49 -0.38 14.46
N TRP A 241 0.62 0.61 14.51
CA TRP A 241 0.73 1.71 15.45
C TRP A 241 -0.44 1.68 16.43
N GLU A 242 -0.14 1.87 17.71
CA GLU A 242 -1.13 2.01 18.78
C GLU A 242 -0.71 3.16 19.68
N GLY A 243 -1.65 4.03 20.04
CA GLY A 243 -1.38 5.12 20.96
C GLY A 243 -2.61 5.94 21.31
N GLU A 244 -2.51 6.68 22.41
CA GLU A 244 -3.53 7.64 22.79
C GLU A 244 -3.32 8.95 22.04
N ILE A 245 -4.36 9.48 21.41
CA ILE A 245 -4.35 10.80 20.74
C ILE A 245 -5.42 11.68 21.36
N ALA A 246 -5.19 12.99 21.38
CA ALA A 246 -6.20 13.95 21.81
C ALA A 246 -7.50 13.77 21.01
N ARG A 247 -8.63 13.69 21.71
CA ARG A 247 -9.97 13.52 21.11
C ARG A 247 -10.25 14.60 20.06
N GLU A 248 -9.84 15.83 20.33
CA GLU A 248 -10.07 16.97 19.43
C GLU A 248 -9.34 16.82 18.08
N ASP A 249 -8.11 16.29 18.10
CA ASP A 249 -7.33 16.06 16.87
C ASP A 249 -7.94 14.95 16.01
N ILE A 250 -8.40 13.86 16.63
CA ILE A 250 -9.13 12.79 15.92
C ILE A 250 -10.42 13.34 15.30
N ILE A 251 -11.20 14.13 16.05
CA ILE A 251 -12.43 14.73 15.54
C ILE A 251 -12.13 15.70 14.39
N ASN A 252 -11.04 16.47 14.48
CA ASN A 252 -10.59 17.34 13.40
C ASN A 252 -10.24 16.54 12.14
N ALA A 253 -9.49 15.44 12.28
CA ALA A 253 -9.16 14.53 11.18
C ALA A 253 -10.40 13.91 10.52
N ILE A 254 -11.40 13.51 11.30
CA ILE A 254 -12.69 12.97 10.80
C ILE A 254 -13.53 14.06 10.11
N SER A 255 -13.37 15.31 10.53
CA SER A 255 -14.11 16.45 9.96
C SER A 255 -13.60 16.88 8.59
N SER A 256 -12.48 16.33 8.11
CA SER A 256 -12.02 16.51 6.73
C SER A 256 -13.11 16.14 5.72
N LYS A 257 -13.23 16.95 4.66
CA LYS A 257 -14.18 16.71 3.56
C LYS A 257 -13.77 15.53 2.68
N HIS A 258 -12.53 15.06 2.83
CA HIS A 258 -11.93 14.02 1.99
C HIS A 258 -12.13 12.60 2.53
N VAL A 259 -12.75 12.46 3.70
CA VAL A 259 -12.95 11.18 4.36
C VAL A 259 -14.41 10.97 4.69
N GLU A 260 -14.90 9.76 4.62
CA GLU A 260 -16.25 9.40 5.04
C GLU A 260 -16.35 7.90 5.31
N GLY A 261 -17.15 7.52 6.29
CA GLY A 261 -17.39 6.11 6.60
C GLY A 261 -16.88 5.69 7.97
N GLY A 262 -17.39 4.55 8.39
CA GLY A 262 -17.06 3.92 9.65
C GLY A 262 -18.07 2.83 9.99
N TYR A 263 -17.57 1.80 10.67
CA TYR A 263 -18.28 0.55 10.90
C TYR A 263 -18.13 0.10 12.34
N VAL A 264 -19.14 -0.60 12.86
CA VAL A 264 -19.06 -1.38 14.09
C VAL A 264 -19.21 -2.86 13.75
N PHE A 265 -18.42 -3.70 14.42
CA PHE A 265 -18.47 -5.15 14.32
C PHE A 265 -18.03 -5.80 15.64
N ASP A 266 -18.57 -6.97 15.97
CA ASP A 266 -18.35 -7.65 17.26
C ASP A 266 -17.52 -8.94 17.07
N SER A 267 -16.42 -9.07 17.80
CA SER A 267 -15.58 -10.26 17.74
C SER A 267 -16.22 -11.50 18.35
N ASN A 268 -17.29 -11.36 19.15
CA ASN A 268 -18.05 -12.52 19.65
C ASN A 268 -18.81 -13.26 18.54
N ASP A 269 -19.06 -12.61 17.41
CA ASP A 269 -19.75 -13.23 16.28
C ASP A 269 -18.83 -14.11 15.42
N ILE A 270 -17.52 -14.14 15.71
CA ILE A 270 -16.52 -14.88 14.95
C ILE A 270 -16.84 -16.37 14.95
N LYS A 271 -16.94 -16.94 13.75
CA LYS A 271 -17.18 -18.36 13.50
C LYS A 271 -16.11 -18.91 12.55
N PRO A 272 -15.70 -20.18 12.72
CA PRO A 272 -14.81 -20.86 11.79
C PRO A 272 -15.35 -20.86 10.35
N SER A 273 -14.51 -20.50 9.38
CA SER A 273 -14.82 -20.66 7.96
C SER A 273 -14.73 -22.13 7.57
N SER A 274 -15.65 -22.61 6.72
CA SER A 274 -15.43 -23.91 6.06
C SER A 274 -14.39 -23.78 4.95
N LEU A 275 -13.66 -24.85 4.66
CA LEU A 275 -12.69 -24.88 3.56
C LEU A 275 -13.37 -24.60 2.20
N THR A 276 -14.61 -25.04 2.02
CA THR A 276 -15.42 -24.72 0.83
C THR A 276 -15.64 -23.21 0.67
N GLN A 277 -16.00 -22.50 1.74
CA GLN A 277 -16.16 -21.04 1.68
C GLN A 277 -14.85 -20.32 1.38
N VAL A 278 -13.72 -20.81 1.92
CA VAL A 278 -12.39 -20.26 1.60
C VAL A 278 -12.07 -20.47 0.11
N ALA A 279 -12.38 -21.64 -0.44
CA ALA A 279 -12.21 -21.92 -1.87
C ALA A 279 -13.09 -21.02 -2.75
N GLU A 280 -14.35 -20.83 -2.38
CA GLU A 280 -15.27 -19.92 -3.08
C GLU A 280 -14.75 -18.48 -3.05
N TYR A 281 -14.22 -18.02 -1.90
CA TYR A 281 -13.65 -16.68 -1.79
C TYR A 281 -12.41 -16.52 -2.68
N PHE A 282 -11.48 -17.48 -2.63
CA PHE A 282 -10.29 -17.48 -3.48
C PHE A 282 -10.68 -17.39 -4.96
N ASN A 283 -11.57 -18.27 -5.44
CA ASN A 283 -12.03 -18.25 -6.83
C ASN A 283 -12.73 -16.94 -7.22
N THR A 284 -13.38 -16.26 -6.27
CA THR A 284 -14.05 -14.98 -6.53
C THR A 284 -13.03 -13.82 -6.64
N ALA A 285 -11.97 -13.87 -5.83
CA ALA A 285 -10.96 -12.82 -5.75
C ALA A 285 -9.79 -13.01 -6.74
N PHE A 286 -9.65 -14.20 -7.33
CA PHE A 286 -8.49 -14.55 -8.15
C PHE A 286 -8.74 -14.29 -9.65
N TYR A 287 -7.99 -13.35 -10.22
CA TYR A 287 -8.00 -13.07 -11.66
C TYR A 287 -6.76 -13.66 -12.34
N ALA A 288 -6.92 -14.81 -13.00
CA ALA A 288 -5.80 -15.54 -13.59
C ALA A 288 -5.10 -14.78 -14.73
N ASP A 289 -5.88 -14.08 -15.57
CA ASP A 289 -5.42 -13.53 -16.85
C ASP A 289 -5.32 -12.00 -16.86
N ARG A 290 -5.43 -11.34 -15.69
CA ARG A 290 -5.48 -9.88 -15.58
C ARG A 290 -4.64 -9.38 -14.43
N ASN A 291 -3.85 -8.33 -14.66
CA ASN A 291 -3.04 -7.66 -13.64
C ASN A 291 -3.56 -6.24 -13.43
N VAL A 292 -4.51 -6.08 -12.52
CA VAL A 292 -5.34 -4.85 -12.41
C VAL A 292 -4.51 -3.58 -12.27
N LEU A 293 -3.49 -3.59 -11.40
CA LEU A 293 -2.64 -2.42 -11.17
C LEU A 293 -1.71 -2.14 -12.36
N THR A 294 -1.09 -3.17 -12.95
CA THR A 294 -0.19 -3.01 -14.11
C THR A 294 -0.96 -2.51 -15.33
N ASP A 295 -2.15 -3.05 -15.58
CA ASP A 295 -3.05 -2.60 -16.64
C ASP A 295 -3.42 -1.11 -16.47
N ALA A 296 -3.75 -0.71 -15.24
CA ALA A 296 -4.09 0.69 -14.92
C ALA A 296 -2.89 1.64 -15.13
N ILE A 297 -1.70 1.27 -14.65
CA ILE A 297 -0.48 2.08 -14.86
C ILE A 297 -0.15 2.17 -16.34
N ARG A 298 -0.25 1.06 -17.08
CA ARG A 298 -0.01 1.04 -18.53
C ARG A 298 -0.98 1.97 -19.26
N HIS A 299 -2.26 1.94 -18.90
CA HIS A 299 -3.25 2.86 -19.46
C HIS A 299 -2.86 4.32 -19.24
N ILE A 300 -2.46 4.67 -18.02
CA ILE A 300 -2.04 6.03 -17.64
C ILE A 300 -0.79 6.46 -18.40
N VAL A 301 0.25 5.62 -18.45
CA VAL A 301 1.49 5.92 -19.18
C VAL A 301 1.22 6.20 -20.65
N LEU A 302 0.38 5.37 -21.30
CA LEU A 302 0.00 5.56 -22.70
C LEU A 302 -0.83 6.82 -22.90
N ALA A 303 -1.79 7.09 -22.02
CA ALA A 303 -2.59 8.32 -22.06
C ALA A 303 -1.70 9.56 -21.94
N HIS A 304 -0.69 9.54 -21.05
CA HIS A 304 0.23 10.66 -20.88
C HIS A 304 1.21 10.88 -22.03
N ARG A 305 1.37 9.88 -22.91
CA ARG A 305 2.14 10.00 -24.15
C ARG A 305 1.30 10.55 -25.30
N ASP A 306 0.05 10.10 -25.39
CA ASP A 306 -0.75 10.24 -26.61
C ASP A 306 -1.88 11.30 -26.49
N ASP A 307 -2.34 11.64 -25.27
CA ASP A 307 -3.40 12.62 -25.03
C ASP A 307 -2.85 14.01 -24.68
N ALA A 308 -3.16 15.00 -25.50
CA ALA A 308 -2.77 16.39 -25.28
C ALA A 308 -3.28 16.99 -23.96
N LYS A 309 -4.35 16.43 -23.36
CA LYS A 309 -4.88 16.88 -22.07
C LYS A 309 -4.09 16.32 -20.87
N SER A 310 -3.26 15.31 -21.09
CA SER A 310 -2.47 14.63 -20.07
C SER A 310 -1.00 14.68 -20.48
N PRO A 311 -0.31 15.83 -20.37
CA PRO A 311 1.07 15.92 -20.84
C PRO A 311 2.00 14.99 -20.02
N PRO A 312 3.14 14.55 -20.60
CA PRO A 312 4.13 13.71 -19.91
C PRO A 312 4.66 14.33 -18.62
N SER A 313 4.73 15.66 -18.53
CA SER A 313 5.17 16.40 -17.35
C SER A 313 4.30 16.22 -16.10
N LEU A 314 3.08 15.70 -16.26
CA LEU A 314 2.17 15.37 -15.15
C LEU A 314 2.21 13.88 -14.76
N LEU A 315 2.99 13.05 -15.45
CA LEU A 315 2.99 11.60 -15.24
C LEU A 315 3.47 11.21 -13.83
N GLY A 316 4.43 11.96 -13.28
CA GLY A 316 4.91 11.77 -11.91
C GLY A 316 3.80 11.91 -10.87
N ASP A 317 3.01 12.97 -10.97
CA ASP A 317 1.85 13.21 -10.10
C ASP A 317 0.73 12.21 -10.34
N ALA A 318 0.49 11.83 -11.61
CA ALA A 318 -0.52 10.85 -11.99
C ALA A 318 -0.28 9.47 -11.37
N LEU A 319 0.98 9.11 -11.13
CA LEU A 319 1.40 7.81 -10.61
C LEU A 319 1.92 7.87 -9.17
N LYS A 320 1.79 9.00 -8.46
CA LYS A 320 2.31 9.18 -7.09
C LYS A 320 1.77 8.18 -6.07
N GLN A 321 0.63 7.54 -6.35
CA GLN A 321 -0.02 6.58 -5.46
C GLN A 321 0.40 5.13 -5.71
N ILE A 322 1.32 4.86 -6.64
CA ILE A 322 1.89 3.52 -6.84
C ILE A 322 2.36 2.88 -5.52
N PRO A 323 3.11 3.55 -4.62
CA PRO A 323 3.59 2.91 -3.38
C PRO A 323 2.48 2.41 -2.47
N VAL A 324 1.37 3.16 -2.39
CA VAL A 324 0.21 2.80 -1.56
C VAL A 324 -0.55 1.61 -2.14
N LEU A 325 -0.53 1.44 -3.47
CA LEU A 325 -1.21 0.35 -4.16
C LEU A 325 -0.32 -0.89 -4.32
N ALA A 326 0.99 -0.72 -4.55
CA ALA A 326 1.92 -1.81 -4.81
C ALA A 326 2.06 -2.74 -3.60
N ILE A 327 1.97 -2.22 -2.36
CA ILE A 327 2.00 -3.04 -1.15
C ILE A 327 0.88 -4.09 -1.13
N ARG A 328 -0.25 -3.87 -1.84
CA ARG A 328 -1.33 -4.87 -1.99
C ARG A 328 -0.83 -6.19 -2.54
N LYS A 329 0.26 -6.21 -3.31
CA LYS A 329 0.80 -7.44 -3.89
C LYS A 329 1.44 -8.38 -2.87
N TYR A 330 1.86 -7.89 -1.70
CA TYR A 330 2.26 -8.77 -0.59
C TYR A 330 1.10 -9.64 -0.07
N ALA A 331 -0.15 -9.34 -0.44
CA ALA A 331 -1.26 -10.26 -0.16
C ALA A 331 -1.05 -11.65 -0.78
N TYR A 332 -0.26 -11.80 -1.85
CA TYR A 332 0.07 -13.11 -2.41
C TYR A 332 0.81 -13.99 -1.40
N GLU A 333 1.60 -13.40 -0.50
CA GLU A 333 2.25 -14.14 0.59
C GLU A 333 1.24 -14.72 1.55
N HIS A 334 0.15 -14.01 1.87
CA HIS A 334 -0.96 -14.55 2.67
C HIS A 334 -1.64 -15.73 1.97
N GLY A 335 -1.84 -15.61 0.65
CA GLY A 335 -2.31 -16.69 -0.22
C GLY A 335 -1.45 -17.93 -0.13
N PHE A 336 -0.15 -17.78 -0.40
CA PHE A 336 0.80 -18.87 -0.29
C PHE A 336 0.85 -19.41 1.14
N ALA A 337 1.14 -18.59 2.14
CA ALA A 337 1.28 -19.04 3.53
C ALA A 337 0.07 -19.82 4.02
N TYR A 338 -1.16 -19.44 3.64
CA TYR A 338 -2.36 -20.18 3.99
C TYR A 338 -2.35 -21.59 3.39
N PHE A 339 -2.29 -21.71 2.06
CA PHE A 339 -2.37 -23.02 1.41
C PHE A 339 -1.13 -23.89 1.63
N TRP A 340 0.06 -23.28 1.56
CA TRP A 340 1.38 -23.92 1.58
C TRP A 340 1.67 -24.59 2.92
N ARG A 341 1.38 -23.87 4.03
CA ARG A 341 1.58 -24.41 5.38
C ARG A 341 0.56 -25.48 5.71
N ASP A 342 -0.68 -25.33 5.24
CA ASP A 342 -1.75 -26.28 5.50
C ASP A 342 -1.53 -27.65 4.83
N ILE A 343 -0.99 -27.67 3.59
CA ILE A 343 -0.57 -28.92 2.91
C ILE A 343 0.85 -29.38 3.27
N GLY A 344 1.56 -28.64 4.13
CA GLY A 344 2.87 -29.02 4.66
C GLY A 344 4.02 -28.97 3.65
N PHE A 345 4.00 -28.04 2.69
CA PHE A 345 5.13 -27.84 1.79
C PHE A 345 6.35 -27.21 2.50
N PRO A 346 7.58 -27.42 2.00
CA PRO A 346 8.78 -26.89 2.63
C PRO A 346 8.80 -25.35 2.70
N GLU A 347 9.28 -24.78 3.82
CA GLU A 347 9.35 -23.31 4.00
C GLU A 347 10.37 -22.67 3.04
N VAL A 348 11.50 -23.33 2.77
CA VAL A 348 12.52 -22.84 1.84
C VAL A 348 11.94 -22.54 0.45
N THR A 349 10.97 -23.34 -0.01
CA THR A 349 10.35 -23.10 -1.31
C THR A 349 9.25 -22.05 -1.24
N PHE A 350 8.72 -21.73 -0.07
CA PHE A 350 7.84 -20.58 0.17
C PHE A 350 8.63 -19.27 0.15
N GLU A 351 9.79 -19.21 0.81
CA GLU A 351 10.68 -18.05 0.83
C GLU A 351 11.08 -17.59 -0.59
N MET A 352 11.36 -18.55 -1.49
CA MET A 352 11.62 -18.23 -2.91
C MET A 352 10.45 -17.48 -3.59
N TRP A 353 9.20 -17.70 -3.17
CA TRP A 353 8.06 -16.95 -3.71
C TRP A 353 7.88 -15.61 -3.01
N CYS A 354 8.26 -15.46 -1.75
CA CYS A 354 8.38 -14.16 -1.10
C CYS A 354 9.38 -13.28 -1.85
N ASP A 355 10.54 -13.80 -2.25
CA ASP A 355 11.53 -13.06 -3.05
C ASP A 355 10.96 -12.60 -4.41
N GLU A 356 10.18 -13.46 -5.07
CA GLU A 356 9.53 -13.11 -6.34
C GLU A 356 8.46 -12.03 -6.16
N ILE A 357 7.73 -12.06 -5.04
CA ILE A 357 6.75 -11.03 -4.66
C ILE A 357 7.46 -9.72 -4.31
N GLU A 358 8.59 -9.75 -3.61
CA GLU A 358 9.42 -8.58 -3.35
C GLU A 358 9.95 -7.99 -4.66
N ASN A 359 10.41 -8.83 -5.60
CA ASN A 359 10.81 -8.37 -6.93
C ASN A 359 9.64 -7.73 -7.71
N LEU A 360 8.41 -8.26 -7.55
CA LEU A 360 7.21 -7.63 -8.11
C LEU A 360 6.97 -6.24 -7.48
N VAL A 361 6.97 -6.13 -6.15
CA VAL A 361 6.71 -4.86 -5.46
C VAL A 361 7.80 -3.82 -5.74
N SER A 362 9.06 -4.23 -5.73
CA SER A 362 10.21 -3.35 -6.01
C SER A 362 10.23 -2.86 -7.46
N THR A 363 9.85 -3.69 -8.43
CA THR A 363 9.76 -3.25 -9.84
C THR A 363 8.71 -2.14 -10.04
N TYR A 364 7.62 -2.09 -9.25
CA TYR A 364 6.71 -0.93 -9.25
C TYR A 364 7.39 0.36 -8.78
N LYS A 365 8.31 0.30 -7.81
CA LYS A 365 9.11 1.45 -7.38
C LYS A 365 10.02 1.94 -8.52
N THR A 366 10.64 1.02 -9.27
CA THR A 366 11.44 1.35 -10.45
C THR A 366 10.60 2.01 -11.54
N ILE A 367 9.41 1.47 -11.84
CA ILE A 367 8.46 2.07 -12.80
C ILE A 367 8.13 3.51 -12.37
N GLN A 368 7.79 3.73 -11.10
CA GLN A 368 7.48 5.06 -10.59
C GLN A 368 8.67 6.02 -10.73
N TYR A 369 9.87 5.59 -10.36
CA TYR A 369 11.08 6.40 -10.49
C TYR A 369 11.30 6.83 -11.95
N ARG A 370 11.19 5.90 -12.90
CA ARG A 370 11.34 6.19 -14.33
C ARG A 370 10.26 7.16 -14.82
N CYS A 371 9.01 6.99 -14.38
CA CYS A 371 7.92 7.90 -14.71
C CYS A 371 8.13 9.32 -14.12
N LEU A 372 8.66 9.44 -12.90
CA LEU A 372 9.03 10.73 -12.30
C LEU A 372 10.15 11.40 -13.09
N LYS A 373 11.22 10.66 -13.41
CA LYS A 373 12.35 11.19 -14.21
C LYS A 373 11.88 11.66 -15.59
N LEU A 374 11.03 10.88 -16.23
CA LEU A 374 10.39 11.23 -17.50
C LEU A 374 9.59 12.53 -17.36
N ALA A 375 8.79 12.68 -16.30
CA ALA A 375 8.01 13.89 -16.06
C ALA A 375 8.90 15.12 -15.86
N GLU A 376 9.99 15.03 -15.11
CA GLU A 376 10.94 16.14 -14.92
C GLU A 376 11.60 16.56 -16.23
N LEU A 377 12.14 15.60 -17.01
CA LEU A 377 12.73 15.89 -18.32
C LEU A 377 11.73 16.52 -19.29
N ALA A 378 10.47 16.10 -19.24
CA ALA A 378 9.42 16.67 -20.06
C ALA A 378 9.09 18.12 -19.67
N LYS A 379 9.22 18.53 -18.40
CA LYS A 379 9.07 19.95 -17.99
C LYS A 379 10.10 20.84 -18.69
N ASP A 380 11.30 20.31 -18.89
CA ASP A 380 12.40 20.99 -19.57
C ASP A 380 12.39 20.82 -21.10
N ASN A 381 11.32 20.23 -21.67
CA ASN A 381 11.17 19.93 -23.09
C ASN A 381 12.30 19.06 -23.67
N MET A 382 12.88 18.18 -22.85
CA MET A 382 13.88 17.21 -23.28
C MET A 382 13.20 16.01 -23.98
N ASP A 383 13.94 15.29 -24.83
CA ASP A 383 13.44 14.07 -25.46
C ASP A 383 13.34 12.94 -24.43
N THR A 384 12.15 12.35 -24.31
CA THR A 384 11.83 11.29 -23.36
C THR A 384 11.47 9.96 -24.04
N SER A 385 11.69 9.84 -25.34
CA SER A 385 11.24 8.67 -26.14
C SER A 385 11.84 7.34 -25.64
N ASP A 386 13.12 7.34 -25.29
CA ASP A 386 13.80 6.14 -24.77
C ASP A 386 13.28 5.74 -23.39
N LEU A 387 13.04 6.72 -22.50
CA LEU A 387 12.44 6.47 -21.19
C LEU A 387 11.01 5.92 -21.29
N PHE A 388 10.21 6.38 -22.25
CA PHE A 388 8.89 5.79 -22.51
C PHE A 388 9.00 4.33 -22.92
N THR A 389 9.92 3.98 -23.82
CA THR A 389 10.19 2.59 -24.22
C THR A 389 10.62 1.74 -23.02
N GLU A 390 11.49 2.28 -22.17
CA GLU A 390 11.94 1.59 -20.96
C GLU A 390 10.81 1.33 -19.96
N VAL A 391 9.96 2.33 -19.69
CA VAL A 391 8.78 2.17 -18.82
C VAL A 391 7.85 1.08 -19.36
N LEU A 392 7.60 1.03 -20.67
CA LEU A 392 6.77 -0.02 -21.27
C LEU A 392 7.41 -1.41 -21.12
N ALA A 393 8.73 -1.53 -21.28
CA ALA A 393 9.45 -2.78 -21.06
C ALA A 393 9.39 -3.23 -19.58
N LEU A 394 9.47 -2.29 -18.63
CA LEU A 394 9.28 -2.58 -17.21
C LEU A 394 7.86 -3.07 -16.91
N LEU A 395 6.84 -2.48 -17.54
CA LEU A 395 5.46 -2.93 -17.42
C LEU A 395 5.27 -4.34 -18.00
N ASP A 396 5.92 -4.67 -19.13
CA ASP A 396 5.89 -6.03 -19.69
C ASP A 396 6.56 -7.05 -18.74
N LYS A 397 7.71 -6.69 -18.15
CA LYS A 397 8.35 -7.50 -17.09
C LYS A 397 7.41 -7.69 -15.90
N GLN A 398 6.71 -6.63 -15.50
CA GLN A 398 5.77 -6.66 -14.38
C GLN A 398 4.63 -7.63 -14.65
N ASP A 399 4.06 -7.59 -15.85
CA ASP A 399 3.00 -8.50 -16.26
C ASP A 399 3.44 -9.96 -16.20
N MET A 400 4.62 -10.26 -16.74
CA MET A 400 5.20 -11.61 -16.70
C MET A 400 5.45 -12.09 -15.26
N THR A 401 5.96 -11.21 -14.40
CA THR A 401 6.28 -11.53 -13.00
C THR A 401 5.01 -11.85 -12.22
N GLU A 402 3.99 -11.01 -12.33
CA GLU A 402 2.71 -11.22 -11.63
C GLU A 402 1.98 -12.48 -12.15
N GLN A 403 2.00 -12.72 -13.47
CA GLN A 403 1.43 -13.94 -14.06
C GLN A 403 2.12 -15.20 -13.55
N LYS A 404 3.46 -15.19 -13.41
CA LYS A 404 4.22 -16.31 -12.84
C LYS A 404 3.79 -16.61 -11.40
N ILE A 405 3.64 -15.57 -10.57
CA ILE A 405 3.16 -15.69 -9.18
C ILE A 405 1.74 -16.26 -9.16
N LYS A 406 0.82 -15.71 -9.96
CA LYS A 406 -0.58 -16.17 -10.07
C LYS A 406 -0.67 -17.63 -10.50
N GLN A 407 0.06 -18.02 -11.55
CA GLN A 407 0.09 -19.40 -12.03
C GLN A 407 0.54 -20.38 -10.93
N LYS A 408 1.58 -20.02 -10.18
CA LYS A 408 2.02 -20.83 -9.06
C LYS A 408 0.98 -20.88 -7.94
N LEU A 409 0.44 -19.74 -7.52
CA LEU A 409 -0.56 -19.68 -6.45
C LEU A 409 -1.80 -20.50 -6.80
N HIS A 410 -2.28 -20.41 -8.04
CA HIS A 410 -3.36 -21.24 -8.53
C HIS A 410 -3.00 -22.74 -8.52
N SER A 411 -1.79 -23.10 -8.94
CA SER A 411 -1.31 -24.50 -8.84
C SER A 411 -1.28 -25.01 -7.39
N VAL A 412 -0.89 -24.18 -6.44
CA VAL A 412 -0.89 -24.53 -5.01
C VAL A 412 -2.33 -24.65 -4.49
N PHE A 413 -3.23 -23.75 -4.88
CA PHE A 413 -4.65 -23.84 -4.57
C PHE A 413 -5.29 -25.13 -5.08
N LEU A 414 -5.00 -25.55 -6.32
CA LEU A 414 -5.50 -26.81 -6.87
C LEU A 414 -4.97 -28.02 -6.10
N GLN A 415 -3.71 -27.99 -5.65
CA GLN A 415 -3.14 -29.03 -4.79
C GLN A 415 -3.80 -29.07 -3.41
N TRP A 416 -4.12 -27.90 -2.85
CA TRP A 416 -4.86 -27.77 -1.60
C TRP A 416 -6.29 -28.31 -1.71
N LEU A 417 -7.00 -28.01 -2.81
CA LEU A 417 -8.32 -28.61 -3.07
C LEU A 417 -8.24 -30.15 -3.15
N ALA A 418 -7.25 -30.68 -3.87
CA ALA A 418 -7.06 -32.12 -3.99
C ALA A 418 -6.70 -32.78 -2.65
N PHE A 419 -5.86 -32.13 -1.84
CA PHE A 419 -5.47 -32.60 -0.51
C PHE A 419 -6.68 -32.73 0.43
N HIS A 420 -7.60 -31.77 0.38
CA HIS A 420 -8.83 -31.76 1.18
C HIS A 420 -10.04 -32.42 0.53
N GLN A 421 -9.88 -33.02 -0.66
CA GLN A 421 -10.96 -33.66 -1.43
C GLN A 421 -12.14 -32.71 -1.70
N LEU A 422 -11.83 -31.45 -2.02
CA LEU A 422 -12.80 -30.42 -2.37
C LEU A 422 -12.99 -30.32 -3.88
N ASP A 423 -14.24 -30.15 -4.32
CA ASP A 423 -14.55 -29.89 -5.73
C ASP A 423 -14.20 -28.44 -6.08
N ASN A 424 -13.60 -28.23 -7.25
CA ASN A 424 -13.42 -26.88 -7.77
C ASN A 424 -14.74 -26.39 -8.37
N ALA A 425 -15.48 -25.57 -7.62
CA ALA A 425 -16.73 -24.97 -8.08
C ALA A 425 -16.57 -24.09 -9.35
N CYS A 426 -15.35 -23.72 -9.74
CA CYS A 426 -15.09 -22.91 -10.94
C CYS A 426 -15.34 -23.66 -12.28
N THR A 427 -15.56 -24.98 -12.25
CA THR A 427 -15.77 -25.78 -13.46
C THR A 427 -17.12 -25.53 -14.16
N GLU A 428 -18.12 -24.93 -13.48
CA GLU A 428 -19.44 -24.65 -14.08
C GLU A 428 -19.57 -23.25 -14.69
N LYS A 429 -18.81 -22.25 -14.21
CA LYS A 429 -18.94 -20.87 -14.71
C LYS A 429 -18.34 -20.70 -16.11
N ALA A 430 -17.26 -21.42 -16.42
CA ALA A 430 -16.64 -21.44 -17.74
C ALA A 430 -17.52 -22.11 -18.82
N LEU A 431 -18.46 -22.99 -18.45
CA LEU A 431 -19.39 -23.61 -19.40
C LEU A 431 -20.61 -22.74 -19.72
N LEU A 432 -21.00 -21.84 -18.81
CA LEU A 432 -22.13 -20.92 -19.00
C LEU A 432 -21.74 -19.64 -19.76
N GLU A 433 -20.50 -19.17 -19.63
CA GLU A 433 -20.02 -17.96 -20.34
C GLU A 433 -19.62 -18.23 -21.81
N THR A 434 -19.45 -19.50 -22.22
CA THR A 434 -19.32 -19.89 -23.64
C THR A 434 -20.65 -20.17 -24.33
N ALA A 435 -21.79 -20.00 -23.65
CA ALA A 435 -23.13 -20.32 -24.16
C ALA A 435 -24.05 -19.10 -24.38
N ILE A 436 -23.50 -17.87 -24.39
CA ILE A 436 -24.24 -16.62 -24.69
C ILE A 436 -23.55 -15.84 -25.80
#